data_AF-A0A969VH10-F1
#
_entry.id   AF-A0A969VH10-F1
#
_cell.length_a   1.000
_cell.length_b   1.000
_cell.length_c   1.000
_cell.angle_alpha   90.00
_cell.angle_beta   90.00
_cell.angle_gamma   90.00
#
_symmetry.space_group_name_H-M   'P 1'
#
loop_
_entity.id
_entity.type
_entity.pdbx_description
1 polymer ?
#
loop_
_entity_poly.entity_id
_entity_poly.type
_entity_poly.pdbx_seq_one_letter_code
_entity_poly.pdbx_strand_id
1 'polypeptide(L)'
;MRDLLSIDEWFCVEHRLKYISLLKGKVGLTRRRSECFVKLWAYLLLKQQQELGIALKLLTQLDLPQGFVPCTHREANELFYAQEDRGSERAAGMMIDKLVALGLIEKEFDGNNICIRICSPLPEINQSTKPTHSAKLVTDSFNPRTDAIPAATFLASNYDWMNKKTTAAPHRIAKILRNWAKQYGKGMRVLRRCDTQDPIGICILYPVACESEENFFLPPSKSLHLSTASQTDPFNIATPGDADCTSVFIRSFQIDPNYQQHNNLCQLLQDARQTLINMQADFPNLCDLYTLTIHPSAQSLALAMGFQKTSQDPQISLYWMYMPLD
;
A
#
# COMPACT_ATOMS: atom_id res chain seq x y z
N MET A 1 -25.32 -26.70 12.33
CA MET A 1 -24.66 -25.48 11.81
C MET A 1 -25.59 -24.94 10.74
N ARG A 2 -26.38 -23.89 11.01
CA ARG A 2 -27.21 -23.28 9.96
C ARG A 2 -26.22 -22.65 8.98
N ASP A 3 -26.22 -23.11 7.73
CA ASP A 3 -25.39 -22.50 6.70
C ASP A 3 -25.73 -21.02 6.63
N LEU A 4 -24.71 -20.17 6.56
CA LEU A 4 -24.83 -18.74 6.24
C LEU A 4 -25.23 -18.59 4.75
N LEU A 5 -26.34 -19.21 4.37
CA LEU A 5 -26.74 -19.57 3.00
C LEU A 5 -26.91 -18.37 2.06
N SER A 6 -27.01 -17.15 2.58
CA SER A 6 -26.70 -15.98 1.80
C SER A 6 -26.34 -14.82 2.71
N ILE A 7 -25.10 -14.33 2.59
CA ILE A 7 -24.70 -13.09 3.27
C ILE A 7 -25.62 -11.90 2.92
N ASP A 8 -26.33 -12.00 1.80
CA ASP A 8 -27.26 -11.00 1.32
C ASP A 8 -28.46 -10.81 2.27
N GLU A 9 -28.80 -11.85 3.06
CA GLU A 9 -29.86 -11.80 4.08
C GLU A 9 -29.41 -11.04 5.35
N TRP A 10 -28.12 -11.12 5.67
CA TRP A 10 -27.56 -10.54 6.88
C TRP A 10 -26.88 -9.20 6.63
N PHE A 11 -26.60 -8.86 5.37
CA PHE A 11 -25.99 -7.59 5.00
C PHE A 11 -26.58 -7.06 3.68
N CYS A 12 -27.55 -6.15 3.82
CA CYS A 12 -28.33 -5.60 2.71
C CYS A 12 -27.44 -5.03 1.59
N VAL A 13 -27.94 -5.14 0.36
CA VAL A 13 -27.26 -4.65 -0.87
C VAL A 13 -26.88 -3.17 -0.75
N GLU A 14 -27.76 -2.33 -0.21
CA GLU A 14 -27.54 -0.88 -0.06
C GLU A 14 -26.31 -0.58 0.83
N HIS A 15 -26.22 -1.24 1.99
CA HIS A 15 -25.06 -1.10 2.86
C HIS A 15 -23.79 -1.64 2.19
N ARG A 16 -23.86 -2.78 1.50
CA ARG A 16 -22.73 -3.32 0.72
C ARG A 16 -22.24 -2.33 -0.32
N LEU A 17 -23.14 -1.74 -1.09
CA LEU A 17 -22.79 -0.78 -2.13
C LEU A 17 -22.10 0.46 -1.56
N LYS A 18 -22.45 0.90 -0.34
CA LYS A 18 -21.75 1.96 0.39
C LYS A 18 -20.30 1.58 0.69
N TYR A 19 -20.03 0.39 1.22
CA TYR A 19 -18.65 -0.04 1.49
C TYR A 19 -17.87 -0.28 0.18
N ILE A 20 -18.52 -0.84 -0.83
CA ILE A 20 -17.93 -1.05 -2.15
C ILE A 20 -17.57 0.30 -2.80
N SER A 21 -18.40 1.34 -2.66
CA SER A 21 -18.11 2.67 -3.23
C SER A 21 -16.91 3.34 -2.54
N LEU A 22 -16.76 3.17 -1.22
CA LEU A 22 -15.58 3.63 -0.47
C LEU A 22 -14.28 2.91 -0.88
N LEU A 23 -14.40 1.73 -1.47
CA LEU A 23 -13.28 0.93 -1.96
C LEU A 23 -13.02 1.08 -3.45
N LYS A 24 -14.04 1.48 -4.23
CA LYS A 24 -13.93 1.71 -5.67
C LYS A 24 -13.02 2.91 -5.95
N GLY A 25 -12.18 2.78 -6.97
CA GLY A 25 -11.21 3.83 -7.33
C GLY A 25 -9.92 3.80 -6.51
N LYS A 26 -9.80 2.87 -5.55
CA LYS A 26 -8.52 2.55 -4.92
C LYS A 26 -7.72 1.62 -5.82
N VAL A 27 -6.41 1.81 -5.78
CA VAL A 27 -5.46 1.11 -6.63
C VAL A 27 -5.57 -0.41 -6.45
N GLY A 28 -5.69 -1.16 -7.56
CA GLY A 28 -5.81 -2.62 -7.55
C GLY A 28 -7.16 -3.17 -7.05
N LEU A 29 -8.09 -2.32 -6.59
CA LEU A 29 -9.44 -2.68 -6.15
C LEU A 29 -10.45 -2.50 -7.29
N THR A 30 -10.62 -3.55 -8.09
CA THR A 30 -11.71 -3.61 -9.07
C THR A 30 -13.05 -3.81 -8.37
N ARG A 31 -14.17 -3.47 -9.04
CA ARG A 31 -15.52 -3.70 -8.51
C ARG A 31 -15.69 -5.11 -7.90
N ARG A 32 -15.25 -6.14 -8.62
CA ARG A 32 -15.35 -7.54 -8.17
C ARG A 32 -14.49 -7.83 -6.95
N ARG A 33 -13.27 -7.26 -6.86
CA ARG A 33 -12.39 -7.43 -5.69
C ARG A 33 -12.99 -6.73 -4.46
N SER A 34 -13.53 -5.53 -4.64
CA SER A 34 -14.23 -4.80 -3.58
C SER A 34 -15.47 -5.56 -3.09
N GLU A 35 -16.26 -6.11 -4.01
CA GLU A 35 -17.43 -6.96 -3.68
C GLU A 35 -17.03 -8.21 -2.89
N CYS A 36 -16.02 -8.95 -3.36
CA CYS A 36 -15.52 -10.14 -2.66
C CYS A 36 -14.98 -9.80 -1.27
N PHE A 37 -14.22 -8.71 -1.14
CA PHE A 37 -13.66 -8.28 0.14
C PHE A 37 -14.75 -7.87 1.14
N VAL A 38 -15.74 -7.07 0.72
CA VAL A 38 -16.84 -6.63 1.59
C VAL A 38 -17.68 -7.81 2.05
N LYS A 39 -17.95 -8.76 1.15
CA LYS A 39 -18.61 -10.02 1.50
C LYS A 39 -17.77 -10.82 2.50
N LEU A 40 -16.47 -10.97 2.27
CA LEU A 40 -15.55 -11.66 3.20
C LEU A 40 -15.58 -11.04 4.58
N TRP A 41 -15.46 -9.72 4.67
CA TRP A 41 -15.45 -9.01 5.94
C TRP A 41 -16.76 -9.23 6.72
N ALA A 42 -17.91 -9.02 6.09
CA ALA A 42 -19.21 -9.26 6.71
C ALA A 42 -19.36 -10.72 7.17
N TYR A 43 -18.88 -11.68 6.38
CA TYR A 43 -18.95 -13.10 6.69
C TYR A 43 -18.15 -13.44 7.94
N LEU A 44 -16.89 -12.98 8.01
CA LEU A 44 -16.01 -13.26 9.15
C LEU A 44 -16.54 -12.61 10.43
N LEU A 45 -17.14 -11.42 10.34
CA LEU A 45 -17.77 -10.75 11.48
C LEU A 45 -18.96 -11.57 12.03
N LEU A 46 -19.85 -12.02 11.15
CA LEU A 46 -21.00 -12.85 11.53
C LEU A 46 -20.55 -14.20 12.09
N LYS A 47 -19.54 -14.83 11.46
CA LYS A 47 -18.98 -16.10 11.92
C LYS A 47 -18.42 -15.98 13.34
N GLN A 48 -17.64 -14.94 13.61
CA GLN A 48 -17.13 -14.69 14.96
C GLN A 48 -18.26 -14.43 15.98
N GLN A 49 -19.28 -13.64 15.63
CA GLN A 49 -20.43 -13.43 16.52
C GLN A 49 -21.14 -14.75 16.84
N GLN A 50 -21.33 -15.61 15.84
CA GLN A 50 -21.93 -16.93 16.02
C GLN A 50 -21.09 -17.84 16.92
N GLU A 51 -19.77 -17.86 16.74
CA GLU A 51 -18.83 -18.64 17.56
C GLU A 51 -18.80 -18.16 19.02
N LEU A 52 -18.98 -16.85 19.24
CA LEU A 52 -19.11 -16.25 20.56
C LEU A 52 -20.52 -16.40 21.18
N GLY A 53 -21.45 -17.09 20.50
CA GLY A 53 -22.82 -17.29 20.97
C GLY A 53 -23.67 -16.01 20.97
N ILE A 54 -23.23 -14.97 20.27
CA ILE A 54 -23.97 -13.71 20.12
C ILE A 54 -25.09 -13.94 19.10
N ALA A 55 -26.30 -13.49 19.42
CA ALA A 55 -27.41 -13.55 18.49
C ALA A 55 -27.09 -12.73 17.23
N LEU A 56 -27.09 -13.41 16.07
CA LEU A 56 -26.85 -12.77 14.77
C LEU A 56 -27.91 -11.70 14.54
N LYS A 57 -27.45 -10.49 14.21
CA LYS A 57 -28.29 -9.36 13.83
C LYS A 57 -27.94 -8.93 12.41
N LEU A 58 -28.91 -8.30 11.76
CA LEU A 58 -28.71 -7.73 10.44
C LEU A 58 -27.66 -6.60 10.53
N LEU A 59 -26.60 -6.74 9.75
CA LEU A 59 -25.49 -5.80 9.74
C LEU A 59 -25.93 -4.52 9.02
N THR A 60 -25.80 -3.39 9.71
CA THR A 60 -25.92 -2.05 9.11
C THR A 60 -24.56 -1.41 8.89
N GLN A 61 -23.54 -1.87 9.62
CA GLN A 61 -22.15 -1.44 9.58
C GLN A 61 -21.21 -2.64 9.74
N LEU A 62 -19.97 -2.48 9.30
CA LEU A 62 -18.90 -3.48 9.41
C LEU A 62 -17.87 -3.04 10.44
N ASP A 63 -17.91 -3.68 11.60
CA ASP A 63 -16.84 -3.63 12.59
C ASP A 63 -15.72 -4.62 12.23
N LEU A 64 -14.52 -4.41 12.78
CA LEU A 64 -13.42 -5.36 12.57
C LEU A 64 -13.63 -6.62 13.43
N PRO A 65 -13.60 -7.82 12.82
CA PRO A 65 -13.47 -9.06 13.58
C PRO A 65 -12.19 -9.03 14.42
N GLN A 66 -12.25 -9.55 15.65
CA GLN A 66 -11.06 -9.65 16.49
C GLN A 66 -10.17 -10.80 16.04
N GLY A 67 -8.89 -10.50 15.75
CA GLY A 67 -7.88 -11.52 15.44
C GLY A 67 -8.15 -12.25 14.12
N PHE A 68 -7.72 -13.50 14.05
CA PHE A 68 -7.92 -14.36 12.88
C PHE A 68 -9.19 -15.21 13.04
N VAL A 69 -9.98 -15.29 11.97
CA VAL A 69 -11.22 -16.08 11.90
C VAL A 69 -11.04 -17.18 10.84
N PRO A 70 -11.32 -18.46 11.15
CA PRO A 70 -11.13 -19.55 10.20
C PRO A 70 -12.10 -19.43 9.02
N CYS A 71 -11.59 -19.61 7.81
CA CYS A 71 -12.35 -19.62 6.57
C CYS A 71 -11.75 -20.62 5.58
N THR A 72 -12.55 -21.61 5.20
CA THR A 72 -12.18 -22.58 4.17
C THR A 72 -12.26 -21.95 2.78
N HIS A 73 -11.51 -22.50 1.82
CA HIS A 73 -11.67 -22.12 0.40
C HIS A 73 -13.08 -22.41 -0.12
N ARG A 74 -13.77 -23.40 0.46
CA ARG A 74 -15.16 -23.72 0.13
C ARG A 74 -16.11 -22.61 0.58
N GLU A 75 -16.04 -22.20 1.85
CA GLU A 75 -16.81 -21.06 2.37
C GLU A 75 -16.53 -19.79 1.56
N ALA A 76 -15.25 -19.52 1.24
CA ALA A 76 -14.88 -18.37 0.42
C ALA A 76 -15.44 -18.47 -1.02
N ASN A 77 -15.46 -19.68 -1.61
CA ASN A 77 -16.02 -19.89 -2.94
C ASN A 77 -17.53 -19.68 -2.98
N GLU A 78 -18.24 -20.23 -2.00
CA GLU A 78 -19.68 -19.99 -1.83
C GLU A 78 -19.93 -18.48 -1.64
N LEU A 79 -19.12 -17.81 -0.84
CA LEU A 79 -19.27 -16.37 -0.61
C LEU A 79 -19.02 -15.50 -1.85
N PHE A 80 -17.98 -15.82 -2.62
CA PHE A 80 -17.57 -15.00 -3.78
C PHE A 80 -18.39 -15.30 -5.02
N TYR A 81 -18.78 -16.57 -5.21
CA TYR A 81 -19.25 -17.07 -6.49
C TYR A 81 -20.56 -17.86 -6.43
N ALA A 82 -21.29 -17.92 -5.30
CA ALA A 82 -22.55 -18.69 -5.22
C ALA A 82 -23.62 -18.31 -6.26
N GLN A 83 -23.61 -17.07 -6.76
CA GLN A 83 -24.55 -16.57 -7.77
C GLN A 83 -23.97 -16.56 -9.19
N GLU A 84 -22.75 -17.07 -9.39
CA GLU A 84 -22.09 -17.11 -10.68
C GLU A 84 -21.96 -18.56 -11.16
N ASP A 85 -22.26 -18.83 -12.44
CA ASP A 85 -22.00 -20.13 -13.09
C ASP A 85 -20.50 -20.48 -13.17
N ARG A 86 -19.61 -19.59 -12.68
CA ARG A 86 -18.16 -19.70 -12.77
C ARG A 86 -17.51 -19.34 -11.43
N GLY A 87 -16.89 -20.33 -10.80
CA GLY A 87 -16.14 -20.18 -9.57
C GLY A 87 -15.62 -21.54 -9.13
N SER A 88 -14.45 -21.59 -8.49
CA SER A 88 -13.94 -22.80 -7.86
C SER A 88 -13.25 -22.44 -6.56
N GLU A 89 -13.09 -23.40 -5.66
CA GLU A 89 -12.31 -23.23 -4.42
C GLU A 89 -10.91 -22.67 -4.72
N ARG A 90 -10.30 -23.11 -5.83
CA ARG A 90 -9.01 -22.56 -6.31
C ARG A 90 -9.12 -21.09 -6.71
N ALA A 91 -10.20 -20.70 -7.41
CA ALA A 91 -10.42 -19.30 -7.77
C ALA A 91 -10.63 -18.42 -6.54
N ALA A 92 -11.34 -18.94 -5.53
CA ALA A 92 -11.54 -18.25 -4.25
C ALA A 92 -10.23 -18.07 -3.49
N GLY A 93 -9.39 -19.11 -3.43
CA GLY A 93 -8.03 -19.01 -2.89
C GLY A 93 -7.19 -17.96 -3.61
N MET A 94 -7.23 -17.90 -4.94
CA MET A 94 -6.55 -16.85 -5.71
C MET A 94 -7.12 -15.44 -5.47
N MET A 95 -8.42 -15.32 -5.14
CA MET A 95 -9.00 -14.04 -4.75
C MET A 95 -8.50 -13.61 -3.37
N ILE A 96 -8.45 -14.53 -2.40
CA ILE A 96 -7.85 -14.30 -1.07
C ILE A 96 -6.40 -13.81 -1.24
N ASP A 97 -5.59 -14.49 -2.06
CA ASP A 97 -4.20 -14.08 -2.33
C ASP A 97 -4.10 -12.64 -2.86
N LYS A 98 -5.03 -12.26 -3.75
CA LYS A 98 -5.09 -10.88 -4.28
C LYS A 98 -5.47 -9.88 -3.19
N LEU A 99 -6.38 -10.23 -2.29
CA LEU A 99 -6.77 -9.36 -1.18
C LEU A 99 -5.63 -9.20 -0.16
N VAL A 100 -4.85 -10.27 0.08
CA VAL A 100 -3.61 -10.22 0.88
C VAL A 100 -2.58 -9.29 0.23
N ALA A 101 -2.33 -9.44 -1.06
CA ALA A 101 -1.40 -8.58 -1.80
C ALA A 101 -1.83 -7.10 -1.87
N LEU A 102 -3.12 -6.82 -1.64
CA LEU A 102 -3.65 -5.46 -1.54
C LEU A 102 -3.62 -4.91 -0.10
N GLY A 103 -3.07 -5.66 0.87
CA GLY A 103 -2.99 -5.27 2.28
C GLY A 103 -4.35 -5.20 2.98
N LEU A 104 -5.40 -5.79 2.39
CA LEU A 104 -6.77 -5.72 2.92
C LEU A 104 -7.05 -6.81 3.94
N ILE A 105 -6.32 -7.92 3.85
CA ILE A 105 -6.42 -9.04 4.77
C ILE A 105 -5.05 -9.64 5.02
N GLU A 106 -4.91 -10.33 6.15
CA GLU A 106 -3.83 -11.26 6.40
C GLU A 106 -4.39 -12.68 6.45
N LYS A 107 -3.53 -13.67 6.16
CA LYS A 107 -3.90 -15.07 6.25
C LYS A 107 -2.81 -15.89 6.93
N GLU A 108 -3.24 -16.82 7.78
CA GLU A 108 -2.41 -17.86 8.38
C GLU A 108 -3.03 -19.22 8.11
N PHE A 109 -2.23 -20.29 8.17
CA PHE A 109 -2.72 -21.66 8.00
C PHE A 109 -2.53 -22.41 9.31
N ASP A 110 -3.62 -22.89 9.88
CA ASP A 110 -3.63 -23.59 11.18
C ASP A 110 -3.48 -25.11 11.07
N GLY A 111 -3.29 -25.63 9.85
CA GLY A 111 -3.25 -27.05 9.54
C GLY A 111 -4.52 -27.59 8.89
N ASN A 112 -5.67 -26.96 9.12
CA ASN A 112 -6.97 -27.39 8.60
C ASN A 112 -7.67 -26.30 7.77
N ASN A 113 -7.58 -25.04 8.19
CA ASN A 113 -8.26 -23.90 7.60
C ASN A 113 -7.28 -22.76 7.31
N ILE A 114 -7.73 -21.84 6.47
CA ILE A 114 -7.07 -20.54 6.32
C ILE A 114 -7.72 -19.60 7.32
N CYS A 115 -6.95 -19.17 8.30
CA CYS A 115 -7.36 -18.20 9.29
C CYS A 115 -7.13 -16.81 8.70
N ILE A 116 -8.20 -16.02 8.55
CA ILE A 116 -8.18 -14.73 7.87
C ILE A 116 -8.41 -13.61 8.89
N ARG A 117 -7.58 -12.56 8.83
CA ARG A 117 -7.76 -11.33 9.59
C ARG A 117 -8.05 -10.19 8.62
N ILE A 118 -9.09 -9.40 8.89
CA ILE A 118 -9.36 -8.19 8.12
C ILE A 118 -8.40 -7.09 8.57
N CYS A 119 -7.59 -6.58 7.64
CA CYS A 119 -6.73 -5.43 7.88
C CYS A 119 -7.52 -4.17 7.56
N SER A 120 -7.54 -3.21 8.49
CA SER A 120 -8.37 -2.00 8.38
C SER A 120 -8.21 -1.31 7.02
N PRO A 121 -9.23 -1.37 6.13
CA PRO A 121 -9.11 -0.86 4.76
C PRO A 121 -9.40 0.65 4.66
N LEU A 122 -9.76 1.27 5.79
CA LEU A 122 -10.26 2.62 5.90
C LEU A 122 -9.76 3.24 7.22
N PRO A 123 -8.91 4.28 7.18
CA PRO A 123 -8.46 5.00 8.38
C PRO A 123 -9.61 5.53 9.26
N GLU A 124 -10.81 5.64 8.69
CA GLU A 124 -12.02 6.15 9.35
C GLU A 124 -12.75 5.12 10.22
N ILE A 125 -12.46 3.81 10.13
CA ILE A 125 -13.36 2.82 10.74
C ILE A 125 -12.83 2.13 11.99
N ASN A 126 -11.55 1.81 12.16
CA ASN A 126 -11.08 1.26 13.44
C ASN A 126 -9.55 1.36 13.56
N GLN A 127 -9.10 2.13 14.56
CA GLN A 127 -7.72 2.14 15.05
C GLN A 127 -7.57 1.02 16.07
N SER A 128 -6.80 -0.01 15.76
CA SER A 128 -5.93 -0.72 16.73
C SER A 128 -5.55 -2.09 16.20
N THR A 129 -4.28 -2.24 15.83
CA THR A 129 -3.57 -3.47 16.16
C THR A 129 -2.17 -3.05 16.59
N LYS A 130 -1.90 -3.14 17.89
CA LYS A 130 -0.58 -2.83 18.45
C LYS A 130 0.38 -3.96 18.06
N PRO A 131 1.57 -3.67 17.50
CA PRO A 131 2.61 -4.67 17.33
C PRO A 131 3.16 -5.12 18.69
N THR A 132 3.41 -6.42 18.81
CA THR A 132 3.84 -7.13 20.03
C THR A 132 5.30 -6.87 20.41
N HIS A 133 6.06 -6.08 19.64
CA HIS A 133 7.43 -5.70 19.98
C HIS A 133 7.70 -4.22 19.70
N SER A 134 7.88 -3.45 20.78
CA SER A 134 8.36 -2.06 20.76
C SER A 134 9.88 -2.04 20.51
N ALA A 135 10.32 -2.34 19.30
CA ALA A 135 11.70 -2.08 18.91
C ALA A 135 11.91 -0.56 18.80
N LYS A 136 13.01 -0.03 19.34
CA LYS A 136 13.37 1.38 19.17
C LYS A 136 13.80 1.60 17.72
N LEU A 137 13.30 2.67 17.11
CA LEU A 137 13.55 3.01 15.71
C LEU A 137 14.31 4.33 15.58
N VAL A 138 15.11 4.44 14.53
CA VAL A 138 15.91 5.63 14.21
C VAL A 138 15.86 5.92 12.72
N THR A 139 15.83 7.19 12.34
CA THR A 139 15.98 7.60 10.94
C THR A 139 17.45 7.74 10.59
N ASP A 140 17.81 7.37 9.36
CA ASP A 140 19.19 7.44 8.89
C ASP A 140 19.23 7.66 7.37
N SER A 141 20.43 7.87 6.83
CA SER A 141 20.69 7.86 5.40
C SER A 141 20.64 6.43 4.86
N PHE A 142 20.05 6.25 3.68
CA PHE A 142 20.03 4.95 3.01
C PHE A 142 21.44 4.53 2.61
N ASN A 143 21.86 3.33 3.01
CA ASN A 143 23.12 2.74 2.62
C ASN A 143 22.91 1.70 1.49
N PRO A 144 23.33 1.97 0.24
CA PRO A 144 23.09 1.06 -0.89
C PRO A 144 23.76 -0.32 -0.77
N ARG A 145 24.74 -0.47 0.12
CA ARG A 145 25.40 -1.76 0.37
C ARG A 145 24.58 -2.68 1.26
N THR A 146 23.97 -2.12 2.32
CA THR A 146 23.25 -2.89 3.34
C THR A 146 21.75 -2.84 3.16
N ASP A 147 21.20 -1.73 2.69
CA ASP A 147 19.76 -1.45 2.75
C ASP A 147 19.04 -1.83 1.46
N ALA A 148 19.76 -1.86 0.33
CA ALA A 148 19.16 -2.08 -0.97
C ALA A 148 18.41 -3.41 -1.09
N ILE A 149 18.92 -4.49 -0.46
CA ILE A 149 18.27 -5.79 -0.52
C ILE A 149 17.03 -5.83 0.40
N PRO A 150 17.13 -5.53 1.72
CA PRO A 150 15.96 -5.55 2.59
C PRO A 150 14.86 -4.57 2.13
N ALA A 151 15.23 -3.35 1.74
CA ALA A 151 14.28 -2.37 1.23
C ALA A 151 13.62 -2.83 -0.08
N ALA A 152 14.36 -3.50 -0.97
CA ALA A 152 13.78 -4.02 -2.20
C ALA A 152 12.79 -5.17 -1.95
N THR A 153 13.09 -6.06 -1.00
CA THR A 153 12.16 -7.13 -0.59
C THR A 153 10.88 -6.55 -0.03
N PHE A 154 11.01 -5.56 0.87
CA PHE A 154 9.88 -4.83 1.45
C PHE A 154 9.06 -4.06 0.39
N LEU A 155 9.73 -3.40 -0.55
CA LEU A 155 9.02 -2.68 -1.62
C LEU A 155 8.34 -3.66 -2.58
N ALA A 156 8.96 -4.78 -2.93
CA ALA A 156 8.39 -5.76 -3.86
C ALA A 156 6.99 -6.21 -3.42
N SER A 157 6.78 -6.50 -2.14
CA SER A 157 5.46 -6.88 -1.61
C SER A 157 4.39 -5.80 -1.81
N ASN A 158 4.77 -4.52 -1.76
CA ASN A 158 3.84 -3.41 -2.01
C ASN A 158 3.46 -3.26 -3.49
N TYR A 159 4.27 -3.82 -4.39
CA TYR A 159 4.06 -3.80 -5.83
C TYR A 159 3.55 -5.14 -6.39
N ASP A 160 3.37 -6.17 -5.56
CA ASP A 160 3.03 -7.54 -5.98
C ASP A 160 1.72 -7.66 -6.75
N TRP A 161 0.76 -6.77 -6.51
CA TRP A 161 -0.51 -6.76 -7.25
C TRP A 161 -0.36 -6.26 -8.71
N MET A 162 0.74 -5.54 -9.03
CA MET A 162 1.12 -5.13 -10.40
C MET A 162 2.20 -6.03 -11.00
N ASN A 163 3.11 -6.54 -10.18
CA ASN A 163 4.13 -7.46 -10.60
C ASN A 163 3.47 -8.80 -10.93
N LYS A 164 3.31 -9.12 -12.21
CA LYS A 164 2.86 -10.46 -12.66
C LYS A 164 3.89 -11.53 -12.25
N LYS A 165 3.87 -11.97 -10.98
CA LYS A 165 4.64 -13.09 -10.40
C LYS A 165 6.07 -13.23 -10.96
N THR A 166 6.87 -12.18 -10.95
CA THR A 166 8.30 -12.28 -11.30
C THR A 166 9.12 -12.42 -10.02
N THR A 167 9.63 -13.62 -9.76
CA THR A 167 10.56 -13.92 -8.65
C THR A 167 11.82 -13.04 -8.65
N ALA A 168 12.13 -12.36 -9.77
CA ALA A 168 13.25 -11.45 -9.92
C ALA A 168 12.96 -9.98 -9.48
N ALA A 169 11.75 -9.66 -9.00
CA ALA A 169 11.37 -8.28 -8.66
C ALA A 169 12.26 -7.64 -7.56
N PRO A 170 12.59 -8.31 -6.44
CA PRO A 170 13.47 -7.71 -5.42
C PRO A 170 14.88 -7.43 -5.95
N HIS A 171 15.46 -8.34 -6.74
CA HIS A 171 16.79 -8.13 -7.35
C HIS A 171 16.81 -6.91 -8.27
N ARG A 172 15.76 -6.74 -9.10
CA ARG A 172 15.62 -5.59 -10.00
C ARG A 172 15.48 -4.28 -9.20
N ILE A 173 14.59 -4.25 -8.21
CA ILE A 173 14.38 -3.08 -7.35
C ILE A 173 15.68 -2.72 -6.62
N ALA A 174 16.42 -3.69 -6.09
CA ALA A 174 17.71 -3.43 -5.44
C ALA A 174 18.72 -2.78 -6.39
N LYS A 175 18.77 -3.18 -7.66
CA LYS A 175 19.61 -2.54 -8.68
C LYS A 175 19.19 -1.08 -8.93
N ILE A 176 17.89 -0.81 -9.01
CA ILE A 176 17.33 0.54 -9.18
C ILE A 176 17.71 1.42 -8.00
N LEU A 177 17.46 0.95 -6.77
CA LEU A 177 17.78 1.70 -5.55
C LEU A 177 19.28 2.04 -5.45
N ARG A 178 20.16 1.09 -5.80
CA ARG A 178 21.61 1.35 -5.86
C ARG A 178 21.97 2.39 -6.90
N ASN A 179 21.33 2.35 -8.07
CA ASN A 179 21.59 3.31 -9.13
C ASN A 179 21.12 4.73 -8.76
N TRP A 180 19.94 4.84 -8.14
CA TRP A 180 19.45 6.11 -7.61
C TRP A 180 20.36 6.64 -6.50
N ALA A 181 20.78 5.79 -5.55
CA ALA A 181 21.70 6.19 -4.49
C ALA A 181 23.07 6.66 -5.02
N LYS A 182 23.54 6.09 -6.15
CA LYS A 182 24.76 6.53 -6.83
C LYS A 182 24.62 7.92 -7.44
N GLN A 183 23.45 8.24 -7.99
CA GLN A 183 23.18 9.54 -8.61
C GLN A 183 22.90 10.63 -7.57
N TYR A 184 22.01 10.34 -6.60
CA TYR A 184 21.66 11.26 -5.53
C TYR A 184 21.23 10.55 -4.24
N GLY A 185 22.20 10.05 -3.47
CA GLY A 185 21.95 9.33 -2.22
C GLY A 185 21.38 10.19 -1.08
N LYS A 186 21.62 11.51 -1.07
CA LYS A 186 21.15 12.42 0.00
C LYS A 186 19.62 12.39 0.16
N GLY A 187 18.89 12.24 -0.95
CA GLY A 187 17.43 12.16 -0.95
C GLY A 187 16.85 10.82 -0.51
N MET A 188 17.69 9.80 -0.22
CA MET A 188 17.23 8.48 0.16
C MET A 188 17.41 8.25 1.67
N ARG A 189 16.29 8.11 2.38
CA ARG A 189 16.23 7.97 3.84
C ARG A 189 15.58 6.66 4.25
N VAL A 190 15.92 6.17 5.42
CA VAL A 190 15.39 4.92 5.98
C VAL A 190 14.99 5.10 7.44
N LEU A 191 13.97 4.35 7.86
CA LEU A 191 13.65 4.12 9.26
C LEU A 191 14.17 2.73 9.63
N ARG A 192 15.08 2.66 10.60
CA ARG A 192 15.84 1.46 10.92
C ARG A 192 15.59 1.04 12.36
N ARG A 193 15.63 -0.26 12.61
CA ARG A 193 15.62 -0.77 13.97
C ARG A 193 16.98 -0.54 14.62
N CYS A 194 17.01 -0.07 15.87
CA CYS A 194 18.28 0.14 16.58
C CYS A 194 19.00 -1.16 16.91
N ASP A 195 18.27 -2.25 17.13
CA ASP A 195 18.81 -3.54 17.58
C ASP A 195 19.44 -4.37 16.44
N THR A 196 18.75 -4.50 15.31
CA THR A 196 19.21 -5.31 14.18
C THR A 196 19.82 -4.46 13.05
N GLN A 197 19.62 -3.14 13.07
CA GLN A 197 19.98 -2.24 11.98
C GLN A 197 19.22 -2.53 10.68
N ASP A 198 18.12 -3.28 10.73
CA ASP A 198 17.29 -3.55 9.55
C ASP A 198 16.45 -2.31 9.18
N PRO A 199 16.40 -1.93 7.90
CA PRO A 199 15.49 -0.89 7.44
C PRO A 199 14.06 -1.44 7.38
N ILE A 200 13.17 -0.86 8.18
CA ILE A 200 11.73 -1.18 8.24
C ILE A 200 10.87 -0.09 7.60
N GLY A 201 11.49 0.96 7.07
CA GLY A 201 10.82 2.02 6.32
C GLY A 201 11.79 2.73 5.39
N ILE A 202 11.26 3.32 4.33
CA ILE A 202 12.04 4.00 3.30
C ILE A 202 11.30 5.24 2.79
N CYS A 203 12.05 6.33 2.62
CA CYS A 203 11.63 7.55 1.96
C CYS A 203 12.62 7.86 0.83
N ILE A 204 12.12 8.15 -0.36
CA ILE A 204 12.94 8.46 -1.55
C ILE A 204 12.46 9.79 -2.11
N LEU A 205 13.26 10.83 -1.88
CA LEU A 205 13.12 12.17 -2.43
C LEU A 205 14.01 12.26 -3.67
N TYR A 206 13.39 12.25 -4.83
CA TYR A 206 14.06 12.16 -6.12
C TYR A 206 14.00 13.53 -6.82
N PRO A 207 15.09 14.32 -6.84
CA PRO A 207 15.10 15.59 -7.57
C PRO A 207 15.02 15.29 -9.08
N VAL A 208 14.07 15.92 -9.76
CA VAL A 208 13.73 15.60 -11.15
C VAL A 208 14.43 16.59 -12.08
N ALA A 209 15.13 16.06 -13.08
CA ALA A 209 15.72 16.89 -14.12
C ALA A 209 14.62 17.56 -14.95
N CYS A 210 14.83 18.81 -15.37
CA CYS A 210 13.83 19.64 -16.05
C CYS A 210 13.21 18.92 -17.27
N GLU A 211 14.00 18.17 -18.05
CA GLU A 211 13.50 17.43 -19.22
C GLU A 211 12.52 16.29 -18.87
N SER A 212 12.45 15.89 -17.60
CA SER A 212 11.57 14.83 -17.12
C SER A 212 10.27 15.35 -16.49
N GLU A 213 10.13 16.66 -16.26
CA GLU A 213 8.96 17.23 -15.56
C GLU A 213 7.66 17.05 -16.33
N GLU A 214 7.71 17.05 -17.68
CA GLU A 214 6.54 16.80 -18.52
C GLU A 214 5.84 15.47 -18.21
N ASN A 215 6.58 14.49 -17.69
CA ASN A 215 6.05 13.17 -17.34
C ASN A 215 5.02 13.21 -16.20
N PHE A 216 5.01 14.25 -15.36
CA PHE A 216 3.96 14.43 -14.34
C PHE A 216 2.59 14.78 -14.95
N PHE A 217 2.55 15.17 -16.22
CA PHE A 217 1.32 15.46 -16.94
C PHE A 217 0.87 14.29 -17.82
N LEU A 218 1.69 13.25 -17.93
CA LEU A 218 1.36 12.01 -18.63
C LEU A 218 0.66 11.00 -17.71
N PRO A 219 -0.02 9.98 -18.26
CA PRO A 219 -0.63 8.90 -17.48
C PRO A 219 0.34 8.28 -16.46
N PRO A 220 0.02 8.29 -15.15
CA PRO A 220 0.93 7.82 -14.11
C PRO A 220 1.36 6.34 -14.25
N SER A 221 0.59 5.50 -14.95
CA SER A 221 0.99 4.12 -15.24
C SER A 221 2.34 4.02 -15.98
N LYS A 222 2.70 5.04 -16.78
CA LYS A 222 3.97 5.09 -17.50
C LYS A 222 5.17 5.28 -16.56
N SER A 223 4.93 5.77 -15.35
CA SER A 223 5.95 6.20 -14.38
C SER A 223 6.26 5.15 -13.29
N LEU A 224 5.64 3.97 -13.41
CA LEU A 224 5.74 2.84 -12.49
C LEU A 224 7.05 2.05 -12.64
N HIS A 225 8.21 2.72 -12.52
CA HIS A 225 9.50 2.07 -12.76
C HIS A 225 9.79 0.91 -11.77
N LEU A 226 9.36 1.04 -10.51
CA LEU A 226 9.54 -0.01 -9.49
C LEU A 226 8.66 -1.26 -9.71
N SER A 227 7.61 -1.20 -10.53
CA SER A 227 6.70 -2.35 -10.80
C SER A 227 6.63 -2.79 -12.26
N THR A 228 7.10 -2.00 -13.21
CA THR A 228 7.13 -2.39 -14.63
C THR A 228 8.41 -3.15 -14.96
N ALA A 229 8.36 -4.08 -15.92
CA ALA A 229 9.57 -4.75 -16.41
C ALA A 229 10.47 -3.84 -17.28
N SER A 230 10.15 -2.55 -17.40
CA SER A 230 10.95 -1.59 -18.15
C SER A 230 12.34 -1.47 -17.53
N GLN A 231 13.36 -1.48 -18.38
CA GLN A 231 14.75 -1.27 -17.96
C GLN A 231 15.08 0.21 -17.80
N THR A 232 14.31 1.09 -18.43
CA THR A 232 14.55 2.54 -18.43
C THR A 232 13.55 3.22 -17.50
N ASP A 233 14.07 4.08 -16.63
CA ASP A 233 13.28 4.98 -15.80
C ASP A 233 12.84 6.16 -16.67
N PRO A 234 11.54 6.50 -16.75
CA PRO A 234 11.08 7.64 -17.55
C PRO A 234 11.47 9.00 -16.95
N PHE A 235 11.91 9.06 -15.69
CA PHE A 235 12.51 10.27 -15.13
C PHE A 235 14.01 10.10 -14.97
N ASN A 236 14.71 11.22 -15.10
CA ASN A 236 16.12 11.38 -14.76
C ASN A 236 16.26 12.13 -13.43
N ILE A 237 17.30 11.76 -12.66
CA ILE A 237 17.71 12.49 -11.45
C ILE A 237 18.47 13.74 -11.88
N ALA A 238 18.06 14.91 -11.37
CA ALA A 238 18.81 16.15 -11.57
C ALA A 238 20.19 16.09 -10.88
N THR A 239 21.18 16.74 -11.48
CA THR A 239 22.53 16.81 -10.88
C THR A 239 22.62 17.98 -9.90
N PRO A 240 23.25 17.83 -8.72
CA PRO A 240 23.45 18.93 -7.79
C PRO A 240 24.05 20.17 -8.48
N GLY A 241 23.49 21.34 -8.19
CA GLY A 241 23.82 22.62 -8.84
C GLY A 241 22.94 22.96 -10.06
N ASP A 242 22.06 22.05 -10.46
CA ASP A 242 21.06 22.31 -11.50
C ASP A 242 20.03 23.33 -11.00
N ALA A 243 20.08 24.54 -11.56
CA ALA A 243 19.18 25.63 -11.23
C ALA A 243 17.78 25.45 -11.83
N ASP A 244 17.63 24.60 -12.85
CA ASP A 244 16.35 24.36 -13.52
C ASP A 244 15.58 23.21 -12.86
N CYS A 245 16.16 22.55 -11.84
CA CYS A 245 15.46 21.56 -11.03
C CYS A 245 14.47 22.26 -10.09
N THR A 246 13.18 22.18 -10.41
CA THR A 246 12.09 22.75 -9.60
C THR A 246 11.30 21.69 -8.82
N SER A 247 11.37 20.44 -9.27
CA SER A 247 10.50 19.37 -8.81
C SER A 247 11.22 18.26 -8.05
N VAL A 248 10.59 17.75 -6.99
CA VAL A 248 10.96 16.49 -6.33
C VAL A 248 9.85 15.47 -6.49
N PHE A 249 10.18 14.30 -7.02
CA PHE A 249 9.31 13.13 -6.99
C PHE A 249 9.56 12.32 -5.71
N ILE A 250 8.57 12.28 -4.82
CA ILE A 250 8.52 11.31 -3.72
C ILE A 250 8.20 9.92 -4.31
N ARG A 251 9.26 9.19 -4.70
CA ARG A 251 9.19 7.86 -5.35
C ARG A 251 8.72 6.76 -4.41
N SER A 252 8.97 6.93 -3.11
CA SER A 252 8.50 6.02 -2.08
C SER A 252 8.42 6.75 -0.75
N PHE A 253 7.37 6.49 0.00
CA PHE A 253 7.25 6.81 1.41
C PHE A 253 6.47 5.65 2.05
N GLN A 254 7.18 4.71 2.66
CA GLN A 254 6.61 3.44 3.11
C GLN A 254 7.25 3.01 4.43
N ILE A 255 6.44 2.52 5.35
CA ILE A 255 6.87 1.90 6.62
C ILE A 255 6.20 0.53 6.66
N ASP A 256 6.91 -0.49 7.12
CA ASP A 256 6.36 -1.81 7.39
C ASP A 256 5.09 -1.66 8.25
N PRO A 257 3.95 -2.26 7.85
CA PRO A 257 2.69 -2.13 8.57
C PRO A 257 2.79 -2.43 10.07
N ASN A 258 3.66 -3.37 10.46
CA ASN A 258 3.89 -3.71 11.87
C ASN A 258 4.55 -2.58 12.66
N TYR A 259 5.18 -1.61 12.00
CA TYR A 259 5.84 -0.46 12.62
C TYR A 259 5.13 0.85 12.27
N GLN A 260 3.99 0.81 11.59
CA GLN A 260 3.24 1.98 11.15
C GLN A 260 2.44 2.61 12.30
N GLN A 261 3.16 3.16 13.28
CA GLN A 261 2.61 3.93 14.39
C GLN A 261 2.79 5.43 14.14
N HIS A 262 1.94 6.26 14.75
CA HIS A 262 1.98 7.72 14.58
C HIS A 262 3.37 8.31 14.86
N ASN A 263 4.01 7.91 15.97
CA ASN A 263 5.35 8.40 16.33
C ASN A 263 6.40 8.08 15.27
N ASN A 264 6.38 6.87 14.72
CA ASN A 264 7.33 6.40 13.71
C ASN A 264 7.13 7.10 12.37
N LEU A 265 5.86 7.34 12.02
CA LEU A 265 5.48 8.15 10.87
C LEU A 265 6.01 9.58 11.02
N CYS A 266 5.76 10.23 12.15
CA CYS A 266 6.24 11.58 12.43
C CYS A 266 7.77 11.66 12.40
N GLN A 267 8.46 10.65 12.92
CA GLN A 267 9.92 10.60 12.90
C GLN A 267 10.46 10.57 11.46
N LEU A 268 9.93 9.71 10.60
CA LEU A 268 10.34 9.65 9.19
C LEU A 268 9.96 10.92 8.42
N LEU A 269 8.79 11.53 8.71
CA LEU A 269 8.37 12.80 8.12
C LEU A 269 9.29 13.97 8.51
N GLN A 270 9.69 14.05 9.78
CA GLN A 270 10.63 15.08 10.24
C GLN A 270 11.98 14.94 9.54
N ASP A 271 12.47 13.71 9.40
CA ASP A 271 13.72 13.44 8.68
C ASP A 271 13.62 13.76 7.18
N ALA A 272 12.49 13.43 6.54
CA ALA A 272 12.23 13.79 5.15
C ALA A 272 12.16 15.31 4.95
N ARG A 273 11.49 16.04 5.86
CA ARG A 273 11.46 17.51 5.85
C ARG A 273 12.85 18.12 5.97
N GLN A 274 13.65 17.64 6.92
CA GLN A 274 15.02 18.13 7.09
C GLN A 274 15.87 17.81 5.85
N THR A 275 15.64 16.67 5.22
CA THR A 275 16.31 16.29 3.98
C THR A 275 15.91 17.23 2.84
N LEU A 276 14.63 17.56 2.67
CA LEU A 276 14.16 18.54 1.67
C LEU A 276 14.81 19.91 1.86
N ILE A 277 14.89 20.42 3.10
CA ILE A 277 15.57 21.67 3.41
C ILE A 277 17.04 21.60 2.97
N ASN A 278 17.72 20.48 3.25
CA ASN A 278 19.12 20.31 2.84
C ASN A 278 19.27 20.17 1.32
N MET A 279 18.27 19.62 0.62
CA MET A 279 18.26 19.52 -0.85
C MET A 279 18.20 20.90 -1.52
N GLN A 280 17.59 21.90 -0.90
CA GLN A 280 17.55 23.27 -1.45
C GLN A 280 18.95 23.89 -1.62
N ALA A 281 19.94 23.43 -0.85
CA ALA A 281 21.34 23.85 -1.06
C ALA A 281 21.94 23.27 -2.35
N ASP A 282 21.49 22.09 -2.77
CA ASP A 282 21.90 21.46 -4.03
C ASP A 282 21.05 21.96 -5.21
N PHE A 283 19.80 22.35 -4.97
CA PHE A 283 18.80 22.74 -5.98
C PHE A 283 18.00 23.97 -5.49
N PRO A 284 18.47 25.20 -5.78
CA PRO A 284 17.96 26.42 -5.15
C PRO A 284 16.49 26.74 -5.48
N ASN A 285 16.00 26.28 -6.63
CA ASN A 285 14.67 26.61 -7.16
C ASN A 285 13.64 25.49 -6.91
N LEU A 286 13.93 24.53 -6.01
CA LEU A 286 12.95 23.51 -5.63
C LEU A 286 11.71 24.13 -4.99
N CYS A 287 10.57 23.95 -5.64
CA CYS A 287 9.28 24.48 -5.20
C CYS A 287 8.13 23.46 -5.34
N ASP A 288 8.32 22.34 -6.04
CA ASP A 288 7.24 21.41 -6.35
C ASP A 288 7.49 20.00 -5.82
N LEU A 289 6.48 19.42 -5.16
CA LEU A 289 6.48 18.03 -4.72
C LEU A 289 5.43 17.23 -5.47
N TYR A 290 5.87 16.13 -6.08
CA TYR A 290 5.00 15.16 -6.74
C TYR A 290 5.08 13.80 -6.08
N THR A 291 3.96 13.08 -6.05
CA THR A 291 3.96 11.67 -5.65
C THR A 291 2.90 10.87 -6.40
N LEU A 292 3.10 9.56 -6.40
CA LEU A 292 2.18 8.57 -6.96
C LEU A 292 1.78 7.62 -5.84
N THR A 293 0.55 7.73 -5.34
CA THR A 293 0.09 6.86 -4.26
C THR A 293 -0.49 5.57 -4.81
N ILE A 294 0.24 4.48 -4.63
CA ILE A 294 -0.08 3.15 -5.18
C ILE A 294 -0.87 2.31 -4.17
N HIS A 295 -0.82 2.66 -2.88
CA HIS A 295 -1.55 1.97 -1.82
C HIS A 295 -2.56 2.92 -1.14
N PRO A 296 -3.78 2.46 -0.77
CA PRO A 296 -4.79 3.31 -0.14
C PRO A 296 -4.35 4.00 1.15
N SER A 297 -3.55 3.32 1.99
CA SER A 297 -3.03 3.93 3.23
C SER A 297 -2.06 5.09 2.94
N ALA A 298 -1.29 5.01 1.85
CA ALA A 298 -0.41 6.10 1.42
C ALA A 298 -1.20 7.28 0.83
N GLN A 299 -2.33 7.02 0.16
CA GLN A 299 -3.23 8.07 -0.32
C GLN A 299 -3.79 8.92 0.83
N SER A 300 -4.32 8.29 1.88
CA SER A 300 -4.88 9.03 3.02
C SER A 300 -3.83 9.89 3.72
N LEU A 301 -2.61 9.38 3.85
CA LEU A 301 -1.49 10.14 4.38
C LEU A 301 -1.15 11.35 3.50
N ALA A 302 -1.00 11.16 2.18
CA ALA A 302 -0.69 12.24 1.26
C ALA A 302 -1.74 13.37 1.31
N LEU A 303 -3.03 13.03 1.33
CA LEU A 303 -4.11 14.00 1.50
C LEU A 303 -4.00 14.76 2.83
N ALA A 304 -3.71 14.05 3.93
CA ALA A 304 -3.53 14.67 5.25
C ALA A 304 -2.31 15.60 5.31
N MET A 305 -1.29 15.36 4.50
CA MET A 305 -0.13 16.23 4.35
C MET A 305 -0.39 17.48 3.48
N GLY A 306 -1.54 17.55 2.80
CA GLY A 306 -1.91 18.68 1.94
C GLY A 306 -1.72 18.44 0.44
N PHE A 307 -1.34 17.22 0.03
CA PHE A 307 -1.26 16.90 -1.40
C PHE A 307 -2.64 16.90 -2.04
N GLN A 308 -2.71 17.44 -3.25
CA GLN A 308 -3.91 17.52 -4.07
C GLN A 308 -3.80 16.56 -5.25
N LYS A 309 -4.92 15.95 -5.66
CA LYS A 309 -4.96 15.10 -6.85
C LYS A 309 -4.91 15.96 -8.10
N THR A 310 -4.10 15.58 -9.07
CA THR A 310 -4.01 16.25 -10.38
C THR A 310 -4.49 15.32 -11.49
N SER A 311 -3.60 14.82 -12.32
CA SER A 311 -3.93 14.01 -13.49
C SER A 311 -4.20 12.54 -13.13
N GLN A 312 -5.31 12.00 -13.62
CA GLN A 312 -5.69 10.60 -13.44
C GLN A 312 -5.24 9.75 -14.64
N ASP A 313 -4.87 8.50 -14.38
CA ASP A 313 -4.60 7.52 -15.42
C ASP A 313 -5.91 7.06 -16.10
N PRO A 314 -5.95 6.99 -17.45
CA PRO A 314 -7.16 6.64 -18.18
C PRO A 314 -7.52 5.15 -18.10
N GLN A 315 -6.57 4.26 -17.76
CA GLN A 315 -6.76 2.81 -17.81
C GLN A 315 -6.75 2.15 -16.43
N ILE A 316 -6.01 2.71 -15.48
CA ILE A 316 -5.93 2.18 -14.11
C ILE A 316 -6.30 3.26 -13.09
N SER A 317 -6.76 2.86 -11.90
CA SER A 317 -7.11 3.80 -10.83
C SER A 317 -5.86 4.35 -10.13
N LEU A 318 -4.99 5.03 -10.88
CA LEU A 318 -3.85 5.80 -10.39
C LEU A 318 -4.03 7.27 -10.75
N TYR A 319 -3.43 8.15 -9.98
CA TYR A 319 -3.40 9.58 -10.26
C TYR A 319 -2.14 10.18 -9.65
N TRP A 320 -1.70 11.29 -10.23
CA TRP A 320 -0.65 12.12 -9.65
C TRP A 320 -1.19 12.92 -8.48
N MET A 321 -0.33 13.12 -7.50
CA MET A 321 -0.57 14.02 -6.37
C MET A 321 0.52 15.09 -6.34
N TYR A 322 0.11 16.32 -6.07
CA TYR A 322 0.95 17.50 -6.11
C TYR A 322 0.83 18.30 -4.81
N MET A 323 1.93 18.89 -4.36
CA MET A 323 1.97 19.86 -3.27
C MET A 323 3.07 20.89 -3.55
N PRO A 324 2.79 22.20 -3.48
CA PRO A 324 3.85 23.20 -3.48
C PRO A 324 4.67 23.09 -2.18
N LEU A 325 5.97 23.36 -2.26
CA LEU A 325 6.90 23.33 -1.13
C LEU A 325 6.84 24.63 -0.30
N ASP A 326 6.34 25.72 -0.88
CA ASP A 326 6.30 27.07 -0.29
C ASP A 326 5.26 27.27 0.83
#